data_AF-A0A6B3NNQ8-F1
#
_entry.id   AF-A0A6B3NNQ8-F1
#
_cell.length_a   1.000
_cell.length_b   1.000
_cell.length_c   1.000
_cell.angle_alpha   90.00
_cell.angle_beta   90.00
_cell.angle_gamma   90.00
#
_symmetry.space_group_name_H-M   'P 1'
#
loop_
_entity.id
_entity.type
_entity.pdbx_description
1 polymer ?
#
loop_
_entity_poly.entity_id
_entity_poly.type
_entity_poly.pdbx_seq_one_letter_code
_entity_poly.pdbx_strand_id
1 'polypeptide(L)'
;MRLYLKGSQEYLTPVLFNKSELLYSPDSSNKQSSNQSRRNRSNISTQKFESKSISIISSNNKLENLHLTLDTSLTSRQVTVITPKSQQLPLQVFNFDVVTLDAKGKESRIIRKQAEHFTEDLGSNTVMEMVWIPGGTFLMGSTETEIGQRKNEIPQHSVTVQPFLMSKYPINQLQWKAVASLPKVHRDLEINPSHFKDADRPVEQVSWHDAVEFCARLSSKTEHEYRLPTEAEWEYACRAGTTTPFHFGETITPNLANYD
;
A
#
# COMPACT_ATOMS: atom_id res chain seq x y z
N MET A 1 -14.93 4.12 7.56
CA MET A 1 -14.03 3.09 6.98
C MET A 1 -12.95 3.77 6.14
N ARG A 2 -11.69 3.29 6.11
CA ARG A 2 -10.71 3.66 5.07
C ARG A 2 -10.47 2.45 4.17
N LEU A 3 -10.30 2.69 2.88
CA LEU A 3 -10.09 1.64 1.89
C LEU A 3 -8.65 1.58 1.46
N TYR A 4 -8.27 0.39 1.04
CA TYR A 4 -6.95 0.08 0.53
C TYR A 4 -7.09 -0.47 -0.88
N LEU A 5 -6.06 -0.24 -1.69
CA LEU A 5 -5.83 -0.95 -2.94
C LEU A 5 -4.49 -1.68 -2.85
N LYS A 6 -4.47 -2.96 -3.24
CA LYS A 6 -3.22 -3.73 -3.29
C LYS A 6 -2.41 -3.29 -4.47
N GLY A 7 -1.26 -2.69 -4.15
CA GLY A 7 -0.19 -2.62 -5.11
C GLY A 7 0.36 -4.02 -5.34
N SER A 8 -0.01 -4.68 -6.43
CA SER A 8 0.89 -5.71 -6.95
C SER A 8 2.10 -4.98 -7.55
N GLN A 9 3.30 -5.54 -7.37
CA GLN A 9 4.55 -5.02 -7.94
C GLN A 9 4.48 -4.77 -9.46
N GLU A 10 3.48 -5.33 -10.14
CA GLU A 10 3.26 -5.21 -11.58
C GLU A 10 2.62 -3.87 -11.99
N TYR A 11 2.01 -3.12 -11.07
CA TYR A 11 1.32 -1.85 -11.38
C TYR A 11 2.14 -0.59 -11.07
N LEU A 12 3.23 -0.71 -10.31
CA LEU A 12 3.75 0.41 -9.50
C LEU A 12 5.28 0.48 -9.45
N THR A 13 5.96 0.29 -10.57
CA THR A 13 7.36 0.68 -10.66
C THR A 13 7.43 2.21 -10.76
N PRO A 14 8.01 2.94 -9.79
CA PRO A 14 8.35 4.34 -10.01
C PRO A 14 9.36 4.41 -11.15
N VAL A 15 9.27 5.44 -11.99
CA VAL A 15 10.36 5.78 -12.91
C VAL A 15 11.59 6.06 -12.04
N LEU A 16 12.54 5.13 -12.04
CA LEU A 16 13.76 5.22 -11.25
C LEU A 16 14.52 6.50 -11.66
N PHE A 17 14.53 7.50 -10.80
CA PHE A 17 15.49 8.59 -10.92
C PHE A 17 16.89 8.04 -10.65
N ASN A 18 17.73 8.14 -11.67
CA ASN A 18 19.12 7.71 -11.68
C ASN A 18 19.88 8.39 -10.53
N LYS A 19 20.23 7.63 -9.49
CA LYS A 19 21.07 8.11 -8.39
C LYS A 19 22.55 7.85 -8.75
N SER A 20 23.02 8.51 -9.80
CA SER A 20 24.44 8.57 -10.15
C SER A 20 24.85 10.03 -10.25
N GLU A 21 25.24 10.60 -9.11
CA GLU A 21 26.20 11.70 -8.96
C GLU A 21 26.02 12.32 -7.58
N LEU A 22 26.82 11.86 -6.61
CA LEU A 22 27.52 12.71 -5.64
C LEU A 22 28.67 11.87 -5.07
N LEU A 23 29.72 11.73 -5.88
CA LEU A 23 31.07 11.48 -5.37
C LEU A 23 31.62 12.83 -4.92
N TYR A 24 31.93 12.98 -3.63
CA TYR A 24 33.23 13.50 -3.16
C TYR A 24 33.26 13.51 -1.63
N SER A 25 34.27 12.84 -1.08
CA SER A 25 34.78 12.99 0.28
C SER A 25 36.23 13.44 0.15
N PRO A 26 36.76 14.22 1.10
CA PRO A 26 38.13 13.99 1.53
C PRO A 26 38.22 13.81 3.04
N ASP A 27 38.63 12.59 3.39
CA ASP A 27 39.67 12.20 4.34
C ASP A 27 40.16 13.22 5.39
N SER A 28 40.20 12.78 6.67
CA SER A 28 41.50 12.59 7.34
C SER A 28 41.39 12.00 8.75
N SER A 29 42.36 11.10 9.01
CA SER A 29 43.00 10.78 10.30
C SER A 29 42.53 9.56 11.13
N ASN A 30 43.02 8.40 10.69
CA ASN A 30 44.09 7.61 11.36
C ASN A 30 43.86 7.13 12.83
N LYS A 31 43.77 5.80 13.04
CA LYS A 31 44.83 5.00 13.69
C LYS A 31 44.51 3.49 13.80
N GLN A 32 45.35 2.71 13.10
CA GLN A 32 46.04 1.47 13.48
C GLN A 32 45.44 0.49 14.51
N SER A 33 45.30 -0.77 14.07
CA SER A 33 45.95 -2.01 14.58
C SER A 33 45.11 -3.21 14.12
N SER A 34 45.58 -4.43 13.84
CA SER A 34 46.88 -5.05 13.57
C SER A 34 46.57 -6.52 13.21
N ASN A 35 47.32 -7.11 12.27
CA ASN A 35 47.62 -8.56 12.12
C ASN A 35 46.44 -9.52 11.79
N GLN A 36 46.53 -10.57 10.96
CA GLN A 36 47.59 -11.35 10.30
C GLN A 36 46.90 -12.17 9.18
N SER A 37 47.39 -12.18 7.94
CA SER A 37 48.15 -13.29 7.31
C SER A 37 47.42 -14.64 7.18
N ARG A 38 46.96 -15.02 5.97
CA ARG A 38 47.62 -16.01 5.07
C ARG A 38 46.71 -16.47 3.92
N ARG A 39 47.40 -16.79 2.82
CA ARG A 39 46.98 -17.23 1.49
C ARG A 39 46.11 -18.50 1.50
N ASN A 40 45.20 -18.64 0.53
CA ASN A 40 45.32 -19.67 -0.51
C ASN A 40 44.36 -19.45 -1.70
N ARG A 41 44.92 -19.54 -2.91
CA ARG A 41 44.22 -19.73 -4.19
C ARG A 41 43.72 -21.16 -4.27
N SER A 42 42.52 -21.39 -4.84
CA SER A 42 42.34 -22.16 -6.09
C SER A 42 40.88 -22.58 -6.32
N ASN A 43 40.50 -22.52 -7.60
CA ASN A 43 39.53 -23.35 -8.32
C ASN A 43 38.08 -22.90 -8.46
N ILE A 44 37.84 -22.35 -9.65
CA ILE A 44 36.59 -22.23 -10.40
C ILE A 44 36.09 -23.65 -10.72
N SER A 45 34.81 -23.92 -10.46
CA SER A 45 34.06 -25.02 -11.06
C SER A 45 32.64 -24.53 -11.40
N THR A 46 32.37 -24.47 -12.70
CA THR A 46 31.08 -24.24 -13.33
C THR A 46 30.08 -25.33 -12.94
N GLN A 47 28.98 -24.97 -12.29
CA GLN A 47 27.82 -25.85 -12.11
C GLN A 47 26.62 -25.37 -12.92
N LYS A 48 26.17 -26.29 -13.79
CA LYS A 48 24.93 -26.30 -14.57
C LYS A 48 23.71 -26.07 -13.66
N PHE A 49 22.84 -25.15 -14.04
CA PHE A 49 21.49 -25.05 -13.47
C PHE A 49 20.56 -26.02 -14.21
N GLU A 50 20.09 -27.05 -13.51
CA GLU A 50 18.96 -27.88 -13.94
C GLU A 50 17.64 -27.27 -13.45
N SER A 51 16.70 -27.11 -14.37
CA SER A 51 15.38 -26.53 -14.16
C SER A 51 14.47 -27.55 -13.45
N LYS A 52 14.01 -27.24 -12.23
CA LYS A 52 12.93 -28.00 -11.57
C LYS A 52 11.59 -27.32 -11.86
N SER A 53 10.71 -28.05 -12.54
CA SER A 53 9.31 -27.70 -12.78
C SER A 53 8.49 -27.91 -11.49
N ILE A 54 7.75 -26.88 -11.08
CA ILE A 54 6.75 -26.95 -10.00
C ILE A 54 5.38 -27.01 -10.67
N SER A 55 4.64 -28.09 -10.45
CA SER A 55 3.26 -28.28 -10.89
C SER A 55 2.29 -27.64 -9.89
N ILE A 56 1.51 -26.66 -10.33
CA ILE A 56 0.35 -26.15 -9.58
C ILE A 56 -0.90 -26.85 -10.11
N ILE A 57 -1.57 -27.58 -9.21
CA ILE A 57 -2.86 -28.21 -9.43
C ILE A 57 -3.92 -27.10 -9.44
N SER A 58 -4.61 -26.92 -10.57
CA SER A 58 -5.84 -26.15 -10.67
C SER A 58 -7.01 -27.13 -10.79
N SER A 59 -7.87 -27.15 -9.77
CA SER A 59 -9.10 -27.94 -9.77
C SER A 59 -10.23 -27.17 -10.45
N ASN A 60 -10.80 -27.82 -11.45
CA ASN A 60 -12.18 -27.68 -11.96
C ASN A 60 -12.59 -26.34 -12.60
N ASN A 61 -12.60 -26.33 -13.93
CA ASN A 61 -13.84 -26.00 -14.67
C ASN A 61 -13.85 -26.64 -16.08
N LYS A 62 -14.77 -27.59 -16.23
CA LYS A 62 -15.53 -28.00 -17.43
C LYS A 62 -14.77 -28.23 -18.76
N LEU A 63 -14.66 -29.52 -19.09
CA LEU A 63 -14.17 -30.07 -20.36
C LEU A 63 -15.07 -29.67 -21.54
N GLU A 64 -14.52 -28.97 -22.52
CA GLU A 64 -14.94 -29.13 -23.91
C GLU A 64 -13.80 -29.84 -24.67
N ASN A 65 -14.11 -31.03 -25.17
CA ASN A 65 -13.17 -31.87 -25.93
C ASN A 65 -12.94 -31.26 -27.32
N LEU A 66 -11.76 -30.69 -27.56
CA LEU A 66 -11.27 -30.43 -28.92
C LEU A 66 -10.29 -31.54 -29.33
N HIS A 67 -10.73 -32.36 -30.27
CA HIS A 67 -9.96 -33.44 -30.89
C HIS A 67 -8.82 -32.84 -31.73
N LEU A 68 -7.57 -32.98 -31.27
CA LEU A 68 -6.37 -32.56 -32.00
C LEU A 68 -5.83 -33.73 -32.85
N THR A 69 -6.13 -33.72 -34.14
CA THR A 69 -5.30 -34.42 -35.13
C THR A 69 -4.09 -33.56 -35.44
N LEU A 70 -2.90 -34.04 -35.09
CA LEU A 70 -1.63 -33.44 -35.48
C LEU A 70 -1.41 -33.72 -36.97
N ASP A 71 -1.66 -32.72 -37.82
CA ASP A 71 -1.07 -32.69 -39.15
C ASP A 71 0.12 -31.72 -39.15
N THR A 72 1.25 -32.25 -39.60
CA THR A 72 2.56 -31.60 -39.51
C THR A 72 2.77 -30.85 -40.82
N SER A 73 2.30 -29.61 -40.91
CA SER A 73 2.71 -28.72 -41.99
C SER A 73 2.95 -27.30 -41.51
N LEU A 74 4.17 -26.83 -41.82
CA LEU A 74 4.72 -25.54 -41.49
C LEU A 74 3.90 -24.43 -42.17
N THR A 75 3.26 -23.57 -41.38
CA THR A 75 2.96 -22.20 -41.83
C THR A 75 3.06 -21.29 -40.61
N SER A 76 3.92 -20.28 -40.73
CA SER A 76 4.13 -19.23 -39.73
C SER A 76 2.80 -18.57 -39.37
N ARG A 77 2.22 -18.98 -38.24
CA ARG A 77 1.24 -18.17 -37.53
C ARG A 77 1.99 -17.51 -36.39
N GLN A 78 2.13 -16.19 -36.48
CA GLN A 78 2.51 -15.39 -35.32
C GLN A 78 1.45 -15.64 -34.25
N VAL A 79 1.79 -16.46 -33.26
CA VAL A 79 1.02 -16.55 -32.03
C VAL A 79 1.26 -15.23 -31.33
N THR A 80 0.33 -14.29 -31.48
CA THR A 80 0.28 -13.11 -30.65
C THR A 80 -0.01 -13.60 -29.24
N VAL A 81 1.03 -13.80 -28.45
CA VAL A 81 0.89 -13.91 -27.00
C VAL A 81 0.36 -12.55 -26.56
N ILE A 82 -0.95 -12.47 -26.32
CA ILE A 82 -1.55 -11.31 -25.68
C ILE A 82 -1.10 -11.39 -24.23
N THR A 83 0.08 -10.85 -23.95
CA THR A 83 0.49 -10.54 -22.58
C THR A 83 -0.54 -9.53 -22.06
N PRO A 84 -1.22 -9.79 -20.92
CA PRO A 84 -2.10 -8.79 -20.34
C PRO A 84 -1.28 -7.52 -20.13
N LYS A 85 -1.73 -6.40 -20.71
CA LYS A 85 -1.17 -5.09 -20.40
C LYS A 85 -1.38 -4.88 -18.90
N SER A 86 -0.29 -4.89 -18.13
CA SER A 86 -0.27 -4.28 -16.80
C SER A 86 -0.74 -2.83 -17.00
N GLN A 87 -1.95 -2.51 -16.53
CA GLN A 87 -2.47 -1.15 -16.56
C GLN A 87 -1.80 -0.39 -15.41
N GLN A 88 -0.63 0.18 -15.66
CA GLN A 88 0.03 1.07 -14.70
C GLN A 88 -0.92 2.20 -14.29
N LEU A 89 -1.07 2.42 -12.98
CA LEU A 89 -1.97 3.44 -12.46
C LEU A 89 -1.45 4.84 -12.84
N PRO A 90 -2.31 5.76 -13.32
CA PRO A 90 -1.91 7.11 -13.71
C PRO A 90 -1.71 8.00 -12.48
N LEU A 91 -0.59 7.81 -11.78
CA LEU A 91 -0.26 8.56 -10.58
C LEU A 91 0.02 10.03 -10.88
N GLN A 92 -0.55 10.91 -10.06
CA GLN A 92 -0.39 12.36 -10.08
C GLN A 92 0.25 12.84 -8.78
N VAL A 93 1.18 13.79 -8.87
CA VAL A 93 1.85 14.37 -7.68
C VAL A 93 1.00 15.49 -7.10
N PHE A 94 0.84 15.50 -5.77
CA PHE A 94 0.28 16.61 -5.02
C PHE A 94 1.23 17.05 -3.90
N ASN A 95 1.15 18.33 -3.54
CA ASN A 95 1.97 18.93 -2.49
C ASN A 95 1.11 19.22 -1.26
N PHE A 96 1.68 19.05 -0.07
CA PHE A 96 1.03 19.34 1.19
C PHE A 96 2.05 19.78 2.24
N ASP A 97 1.60 20.50 3.25
CA ASP A 97 2.45 20.96 4.33
C ASP A 97 2.21 20.10 5.58
N VAL A 98 3.30 19.72 6.26
CA VAL A 98 3.28 19.01 7.54
C VAL A 98 3.70 19.97 8.63
N VAL A 99 2.80 20.23 9.57
CA VAL A 99 3.06 21.04 10.75
C VAL A 99 3.54 20.13 11.88
N THR A 100 4.65 20.50 12.51
CA THR A 100 5.16 19.86 13.73
C THR A 100 4.97 20.81 14.90
N LEU A 101 4.54 20.28 16.04
CA LEU A 101 4.41 21.01 17.30
C LEU A 101 5.61 20.73 18.22
N ASP A 102 5.96 21.70 19.06
CA ASP A 102 6.83 21.48 20.22
C ASP A 102 6.07 20.86 21.41
N ALA A 103 6.78 20.54 22.49
CA ALA A 103 6.21 19.99 23.71
C ALA A 103 5.21 20.92 24.43
N LYS A 104 5.09 22.18 24.02
CA LYS A 104 4.10 23.15 24.54
C LYS A 104 2.90 23.29 23.59
N GLY A 105 2.85 22.51 22.51
CA GLY A 105 1.80 22.56 21.51
C GLY A 105 1.90 23.75 20.55
N LYS A 106 3.04 24.46 20.51
CA LYS A 106 3.26 25.56 19.56
C LYS A 106 3.85 25.01 18.26
N GLU A 107 3.39 25.54 17.13
CA GLU A 107 3.98 25.24 15.82
C GLU A 107 5.49 25.52 15.84
N SER A 108 6.28 24.47 15.63
CA SER A 108 7.74 24.53 15.65
C SER A 108 8.32 24.51 14.24
N ARG A 109 7.66 23.83 13.30
CA ARG A 109 8.13 23.68 11.93
C ARG A 109 6.99 23.38 10.95
N ILE A 110 7.05 23.96 9.76
CA ILE A 110 6.23 23.59 8.62
C ILE A 110 7.15 23.00 7.54
N ILE A 111 6.89 21.77 7.12
CA ILE A 111 7.67 21.07 6.07
C ILE A 111 6.76 20.81 4.89
N ARG A 112 7.12 21.37 3.73
CA ARG A 112 6.44 21.02 2.48
C ARG A 112 6.89 19.64 2.01
N LYS A 113 5.92 18.77 1.74
CA LYS A 113 6.10 17.42 1.22
C LYS A 113 5.28 17.22 -0.05
N GLN A 114 5.60 16.15 -0.77
CA GLN A 114 4.87 15.69 -1.93
C GLN A 114 4.51 14.22 -1.78
N ALA A 115 3.39 13.81 -2.36
CA ALA A 115 3.00 12.42 -2.50
C ALA A 115 2.32 12.20 -3.85
N GLU A 116 2.25 10.95 -4.26
CA GLU A 116 1.55 10.52 -5.47
C GLU A 116 0.16 10.01 -5.10
N HIS A 117 -0.81 10.20 -5.99
CA HIS A 117 -2.16 9.67 -5.85
C HIS A 117 -2.74 9.31 -7.20
N PHE A 118 -3.72 8.41 -7.23
CA PHE A 118 -4.63 8.28 -8.37
C PHE A 118 -6.07 8.52 -7.92
N THR A 119 -6.93 8.80 -8.89
CA THR A 119 -8.36 8.99 -8.67
C THR A 119 -9.10 7.81 -9.28
N GLU A 120 -9.85 7.09 -8.45
CA GLU A 120 -10.77 6.05 -8.90
C GLU A 120 -12.15 6.64 -9.20
N ASP A 121 -12.72 6.30 -10.35
CA ASP A 121 -14.09 6.71 -10.71
C ASP A 121 -15.10 5.69 -10.17
N LEU A 122 -15.92 6.14 -9.22
CA LEU A 122 -16.99 5.31 -8.63
C LEU A 122 -18.30 5.38 -9.44
N GLY A 123 -18.35 6.17 -10.51
CA GLY A 123 -19.55 6.49 -11.28
C GLY A 123 -20.38 7.60 -10.63
N SER A 124 -21.44 8.03 -11.33
CA SER A 124 -22.39 9.05 -10.83
C SER A 124 -21.69 10.33 -10.33
N ASN A 125 -20.67 10.80 -11.06
CA ASN A 125 -19.84 11.96 -10.72
C ASN A 125 -19.19 11.88 -9.32
N THR A 126 -18.95 10.67 -8.82
CA THR A 126 -18.32 10.42 -7.52
C THR A 126 -16.96 9.77 -7.73
N VAL A 127 -15.94 10.31 -7.09
CA VAL A 127 -14.57 9.81 -7.19
C VAL A 127 -13.97 9.48 -5.82
N MET A 128 -12.89 8.70 -5.81
CA MET A 128 -12.11 8.38 -4.63
C MET A 128 -10.62 8.59 -4.89
N GLU A 129 -9.99 9.47 -4.10
CA GLU A 129 -8.54 9.67 -4.14
C GLU A 129 -7.82 8.59 -3.32
N MET A 130 -6.83 7.95 -3.96
CA MET A 130 -6.01 6.89 -3.39
C MET A 130 -4.55 7.32 -3.43
N VAL A 131 -3.95 7.49 -2.25
CA VAL A 131 -2.58 7.99 -2.08
C VAL A 131 -1.60 6.83 -2.08
N TRP A 132 -0.52 6.96 -2.84
CA TRP A 132 0.63 6.06 -2.84
C TRP A 132 1.41 6.19 -1.53
N ILE A 133 1.53 5.06 -0.82
CA ILE A 133 2.31 4.94 0.41
C ILE A 133 3.53 4.08 0.09
N PRO A 134 4.76 4.64 0.13
CA PRO A 134 5.96 3.86 -0.12
C PRO A 134 6.12 2.79 0.96
N GLY A 135 6.66 1.63 0.57
CA GLY A 135 6.99 0.57 1.51
C GLY A 135 8.16 0.96 2.40
N GLY A 136 8.24 0.35 3.58
CA GLY A 136 9.30 0.62 4.54
C GLY A 136 9.17 -0.19 5.82
N THR A 137 10.12 0.02 6.72
CA THR A 137 10.17 -0.62 8.03
C THR A 137 9.94 0.42 9.12
N PHE A 138 9.14 0.08 10.13
CA PHE A 138 8.85 0.96 11.28
C PHE A 138 8.69 0.17 12.57
N LEU A 139 8.73 0.87 13.72
CA LEU A 139 8.33 0.31 15.01
C LEU A 139 6.83 0.47 15.20
N MET A 140 6.13 -0.67 15.23
CA MET A 140 4.70 -0.76 15.49
C MET A 140 4.44 -0.93 17.00
N GLY A 141 3.37 -0.31 17.50
CA GLY A 141 3.00 -0.32 18.92
C GLY A 141 3.52 0.88 19.71
N SER A 142 3.19 0.92 20.99
CA SER A 142 3.46 2.03 21.91
C SER A 142 4.75 1.77 22.72
N THR A 143 5.45 2.83 23.12
CA THR A 143 6.57 2.66 24.06
C THR A 143 6.06 2.24 25.44
N GLU A 144 6.91 1.74 26.34
CA GLU A 144 6.47 1.36 27.70
C GLU A 144 6.09 2.56 28.59
N THR A 145 6.50 3.77 28.19
CA THR A 145 6.32 5.02 28.94
C THR A 145 5.26 5.93 28.32
N GLU A 146 4.56 5.48 27.29
CA GLU A 146 3.57 6.29 26.58
C GLU A 146 2.28 6.41 27.39
N ILE A 147 1.84 7.64 27.63
CA ILE A 147 0.63 7.89 28.43
C ILE A 147 -0.59 7.36 27.67
N GLY A 148 -1.37 6.49 28.31
CA GLY A 148 -2.58 5.92 27.72
C GLY A 148 -2.39 4.59 26.98
N GLN A 149 -1.16 4.05 26.96
CA GLN A 149 -0.88 2.75 26.33
C GLN A 149 -1.72 1.62 26.92
N ARG A 150 -2.08 0.64 26.09
CA ARG A 150 -2.75 -0.59 26.51
C ARG A 150 -1.79 -1.78 26.50
N LYS A 151 -2.14 -2.82 27.26
CA LYS A 151 -1.31 -4.05 27.35
C LYS A 151 -1.12 -4.76 26.00
N ASN A 152 -2.05 -4.60 25.06
CA ASN A 152 -1.98 -5.17 23.72
C ASN A 152 -1.26 -4.27 22.70
N GLU A 153 -0.76 -3.10 23.11
CA GLU A 153 -0.01 -2.17 22.27
C GLU A 153 1.52 -2.29 22.49
N ILE A 154 1.95 -3.13 23.44
CA ILE A 154 3.36 -3.36 23.81
C ILE A 154 3.74 -4.85 23.67
N PRO A 155 5.04 -5.19 23.49
CA PRO A 155 6.15 -4.27 23.23
C PRO A 155 6.14 -3.76 21.79
N GLN A 156 6.86 -2.67 21.54
CA GLN A 156 7.14 -2.26 20.17
C GLN A 156 7.90 -3.36 19.43
N HIS A 157 7.58 -3.54 18.15
CA HIS A 157 8.26 -4.49 17.29
C HIS A 157 8.43 -3.94 15.88
N SER A 158 9.48 -4.40 15.20
CA SER A 158 9.80 -3.96 13.84
C SER A 158 8.89 -4.66 12.83
N VAL A 159 8.18 -3.89 12.01
CA VAL A 159 7.31 -4.38 10.94
C VAL A 159 7.73 -3.77 9.61
N THR A 160 7.77 -4.59 8.56
CA THR A 160 8.03 -4.12 7.19
C THR A 160 6.75 -4.23 6.37
N VAL A 161 6.33 -3.12 5.78
CA VAL A 161 5.19 -3.05 4.87
C VAL A 161 5.68 -2.88 3.44
N GLN A 162 5.07 -3.61 2.51
CA GLN A 162 5.24 -3.37 1.08
C GLN A 162 4.58 -2.06 0.67
N PRO A 163 4.91 -1.44 -0.47
CA PRO A 163 4.20 -0.25 -0.91
C PRO A 163 2.74 -0.57 -1.26
N PHE A 164 1.84 0.38 -1.04
CA PHE A 164 0.39 0.22 -1.26
C PHE A 164 -0.29 1.55 -1.54
N LEU A 165 -1.59 1.52 -1.90
CA LEU A 165 -2.40 2.73 -1.95
C LEU A 165 -3.50 2.70 -0.88
N MET A 166 -3.78 3.85 -0.30
CA MET A 166 -4.80 4.02 0.73
C MET A 166 -5.69 5.22 0.39
N SER A 167 -6.98 5.09 0.66
CA SER A 167 -7.92 6.21 0.50
C SER A 167 -7.46 7.39 1.33
N LYS A 168 -7.32 8.55 0.69
CA LYS A 168 -6.85 9.79 1.33
C LYS A 168 -7.68 10.16 2.55
N TYR A 169 -8.98 9.90 2.44
CA TYR A 169 -9.98 10.16 3.48
C TYR A 169 -10.68 8.86 3.88
N PRO A 170 -11.33 8.82 5.06
CA PRO A 170 -12.39 7.85 5.30
C PRO A 170 -13.45 7.95 4.21
N ILE A 171 -14.00 6.81 3.82
CA ILE A 171 -15.08 6.72 2.83
C ILE A 171 -16.28 7.49 3.33
N ASN A 172 -16.71 8.45 2.52
CA ASN A 172 -17.87 9.27 2.83
C ASN A 172 -19.18 8.59 2.39
N GLN A 173 -20.31 9.17 2.78
CA GLN A 173 -21.62 8.59 2.50
C GLN A 173 -21.95 8.58 1.00
N LEU A 174 -21.45 9.57 0.24
CA LEU A 174 -21.63 9.61 -1.21
C LEU A 174 -20.90 8.44 -1.91
N GLN A 175 -19.62 8.22 -1.56
CA GLN A 175 -18.81 7.10 -2.04
C GLN A 175 -19.40 5.75 -1.61
N TRP A 176 -19.88 5.66 -0.35
CA TRP A 176 -20.60 4.49 0.14
C TRP A 176 -21.77 4.13 -0.77
N LYS A 177 -22.66 5.10 -1.00
CA LYS A 177 -23.86 4.93 -1.81
C LYS A 177 -23.53 4.50 -3.24
N ALA A 178 -22.50 5.09 -3.85
CA ALA A 178 -22.09 4.75 -5.21
C ALA A 178 -21.73 3.27 -5.35
N VAL A 179 -20.94 2.73 -4.43
CA VAL A 179 -20.49 1.32 -4.47
C VAL A 179 -21.53 0.36 -3.90
N ALA A 180 -22.27 0.74 -2.87
CA ALA A 180 -23.37 -0.07 -2.31
C ALA A 180 -24.52 -0.26 -3.30
N SER A 181 -24.63 0.60 -4.32
CA SER A 181 -25.59 0.46 -5.42
C SER A 181 -25.11 -0.44 -6.56
N LEU A 182 -23.84 -0.87 -6.55
CA LEU A 182 -23.31 -1.82 -7.54
C LEU A 182 -23.86 -3.23 -7.32
N PRO A 183 -23.78 -4.12 -8.33
CA PRO A 183 -24.18 -5.51 -8.18
C PRO A 183 -23.53 -6.16 -6.95
N LYS A 184 -24.35 -6.87 -6.18
CA LYS A 184 -23.93 -7.65 -5.01
C LYS A 184 -22.94 -8.74 -5.41
N VAL A 185 -21.88 -8.90 -4.60
CA VAL A 185 -20.92 -10.00 -4.75
C VAL A 185 -21.23 -11.10 -3.72
N HIS A 186 -21.26 -10.78 -2.42
CA HIS A 186 -21.50 -11.77 -1.36
C HIS A 186 -22.70 -11.45 -0.46
N ARG A 187 -22.93 -10.17 -0.14
CA ARG A 187 -24.03 -9.76 0.76
C ARG A 187 -24.69 -8.45 0.34
N ASP A 188 -25.91 -8.25 0.81
CA ASP A 188 -26.61 -6.98 0.62
C ASP A 188 -25.95 -5.88 1.46
N LEU A 189 -26.03 -4.64 0.98
CA LEU A 189 -25.55 -3.46 1.68
C LEU A 189 -26.72 -2.49 1.84
N GLU A 190 -26.92 -2.01 3.06
CA GLU A 190 -27.78 -0.84 3.28
C GLU A 190 -27.14 0.38 2.60
N ILE A 191 -27.92 1.10 1.80
CA ILE A 191 -27.43 2.21 0.98
C ILE A 191 -27.16 3.45 1.83
N ASN A 192 -27.94 3.68 2.89
CA ASN A 192 -27.82 4.87 3.74
C ASN A 192 -27.72 4.52 5.24
N PRO A 193 -26.70 3.74 5.66
CA PRO A 193 -26.64 3.18 7.00
C PRO A 193 -26.40 4.22 8.10
N SER A 194 -25.71 5.32 7.77
CA SER A 194 -25.22 6.28 8.75
C SER A 194 -26.33 6.99 9.53
N HIS A 195 -26.20 7.11 10.84
CA HIS A 195 -26.99 8.00 11.67
C HIS A 195 -26.81 9.48 11.31
N PHE A 196 -25.57 9.96 11.26
CA PHE A 196 -25.28 11.37 10.99
C PHE A 196 -25.34 11.61 9.48
N LYS A 197 -26.31 12.37 8.99
CA LYS A 197 -26.56 12.49 7.55
C LYS A 197 -25.82 13.66 6.91
N ASP A 198 -24.92 13.37 5.98
CA ASP A 198 -24.24 14.33 5.09
C ASP A 198 -23.42 13.57 4.04
N ALA A 199 -23.43 14.01 2.79
CA ALA A 199 -22.73 13.35 1.70
C ALA A 199 -21.21 13.26 1.93
N ASP A 200 -20.63 14.29 2.55
CA ASP A 200 -19.18 14.42 2.75
C ASP A 200 -18.72 13.87 4.10
N ARG A 201 -19.65 13.46 4.98
CA ARG A 201 -19.30 12.80 6.24
C ARG A 201 -18.86 11.36 6.01
N PRO A 202 -17.94 10.84 6.84
CA PRO A 202 -17.62 9.42 6.85
C PRO A 202 -18.89 8.57 6.99
N VAL A 203 -18.94 7.46 6.25
CA VAL A 203 -19.95 6.44 6.49
C VAL A 203 -19.69 5.76 7.84
N GLU A 204 -20.73 5.67 8.65
CA GLU A 204 -20.81 4.92 9.90
C GLU A 204 -22.09 4.07 9.97
N GLN A 205 -22.25 3.29 11.05
CA GLN A 205 -23.18 2.16 11.18
C GLN A 205 -22.98 1.02 10.17
N VAL A 206 -21.73 0.79 9.75
CA VAL A 206 -21.37 -0.33 8.87
C VAL A 206 -20.58 -1.36 9.66
N SER A 207 -20.88 -2.65 9.45
CA SER A 207 -20.09 -3.73 10.04
C SER A 207 -18.79 -3.95 9.27
N TRP A 208 -17.86 -4.71 9.85
CA TRP A 208 -16.67 -5.17 9.14
C TRP A 208 -17.03 -5.99 7.89
N HIS A 209 -18.11 -6.78 7.96
CA HIS A 209 -18.59 -7.59 6.85
C HIS A 209 -19.12 -6.74 5.69
N ASP A 210 -19.76 -5.61 5.98
CA ASP A 210 -20.24 -4.66 4.98
C ASP A 210 -19.07 -3.94 4.31
N ALA A 211 -18.06 -3.60 5.10
CA ALA A 211 -16.82 -3.01 4.63
C ALA A 211 -16.06 -3.94 3.65
N VAL A 212 -16.02 -5.24 3.93
CA VAL A 212 -15.42 -6.23 3.02
C VAL A 212 -16.25 -6.40 1.74
N GLU A 213 -17.57 -6.43 1.84
CA GLU A 213 -18.45 -6.47 0.66
C GLU A 213 -18.27 -5.24 -0.21
N PHE A 214 -18.17 -4.06 0.39
CA PHE A 214 -17.86 -2.82 -0.33
C PHE A 214 -16.58 -2.99 -1.16
N CYS A 215 -15.50 -3.51 -0.54
CA CYS A 215 -14.23 -3.76 -1.22
C CYS A 215 -14.40 -4.74 -2.39
N ALA A 216 -15.19 -5.81 -2.19
CA ALA A 216 -15.45 -6.81 -3.23
C ALA A 216 -16.21 -6.21 -4.43
N ARG A 217 -17.26 -5.42 -4.19
CA ARG A 217 -18.01 -4.73 -5.24
C ARG A 217 -17.15 -3.74 -6.02
N LEU A 218 -16.35 -2.94 -5.30
CA LEU A 218 -15.44 -2.00 -5.93
C LEU A 218 -14.38 -2.71 -6.78
N SER A 219 -13.83 -3.81 -6.26
CA SER A 219 -12.85 -4.62 -7.00
C SER A 219 -13.46 -5.21 -8.27
N SER A 220 -14.68 -5.74 -8.17
CA SER A 220 -15.40 -6.27 -9.33
C SER A 220 -15.72 -5.21 -10.38
N LYS A 221 -15.91 -3.95 -9.98
CA LYS A 221 -16.21 -2.85 -10.90
C LYS A 221 -14.97 -2.33 -11.64
N THR A 222 -13.86 -2.24 -10.92
CA THR A 222 -12.66 -1.50 -11.36
C THR A 222 -11.57 -2.41 -11.89
N GLU A 223 -11.70 -3.72 -11.71
CA GLU A 223 -10.66 -4.71 -11.98
C GLU A 223 -9.38 -4.52 -11.14
N HIS A 224 -9.42 -3.64 -10.13
CA HIS A 224 -8.35 -3.46 -9.15
C HIS A 224 -8.67 -4.20 -7.83
N GLU A 225 -7.66 -4.72 -7.13
CA GLU A 225 -7.86 -5.43 -5.85
C GLU A 225 -7.99 -4.47 -4.66
N TYR A 226 -9.22 -4.13 -4.27
CA TYR A 226 -9.53 -3.35 -3.07
C TYR A 226 -9.74 -4.24 -1.84
N ARG A 227 -9.29 -3.76 -0.68
CA ARG A 227 -9.35 -4.48 0.61
C ARG A 227 -9.31 -3.50 1.78
N LEU A 228 -9.51 -3.99 3.01
CA LEU A 228 -9.24 -3.20 4.22
C LEU A 228 -7.74 -3.23 4.54
N PRO A 229 -7.16 -2.15 5.07
CA PRO A 229 -5.76 -2.17 5.50
C PRO A 229 -5.55 -3.18 6.64
N THR A 230 -4.38 -3.79 6.68
CA THR A 230 -3.94 -4.49 7.90
C THR A 230 -3.68 -3.47 9.00
N GLU A 231 -3.63 -3.91 10.25
CA GLU A 231 -3.29 -3.04 11.38
C GLU A 231 -1.93 -2.37 11.18
N ALA A 232 -0.94 -3.11 10.70
CA ALA A 232 0.40 -2.60 10.39
C ALA A 232 0.41 -1.53 9.28
N GLU A 233 -0.33 -1.74 8.19
CA GLU A 233 -0.43 -0.74 7.11
C GLU A 233 -1.13 0.52 7.59
N TRP A 234 -2.18 0.37 8.40
CA TRP A 234 -2.92 1.49 8.96
C TRP A 234 -2.03 2.32 9.90
N GLU A 235 -1.34 1.67 10.84
CA GLU A 235 -0.44 2.36 11.76
C GLU A 235 0.76 2.99 11.03
N TYR A 236 1.35 2.30 10.05
CA TYR A 236 2.44 2.83 9.23
C TYR A 236 2.03 4.12 8.51
N ALA A 237 0.85 4.11 7.87
CA ALA A 237 0.32 5.28 7.19
C ALA A 237 0.00 6.42 8.17
N CYS A 238 -0.57 6.11 9.33
CA CYS A 238 -0.90 7.09 10.36
C CYS A 238 0.34 7.73 11.01
N ARG A 239 1.42 6.96 11.20
CA ARG A 239 2.69 7.47 11.72
C ARG A 239 3.42 8.35 10.73
N ALA A 240 3.26 8.12 9.42
CA ALA A 240 3.88 8.94 8.37
C ALA A 240 5.40 9.17 8.56
N GLY A 241 6.08 8.17 9.13
CA GLY A 241 7.52 8.19 9.43
C GLY A 241 7.92 8.82 10.78
N THR A 242 6.98 9.26 11.61
CA THR A 242 7.28 9.70 12.98
C THR A 242 7.31 8.54 13.96
N THR A 243 8.04 8.74 15.07
CA THR A 243 8.07 7.82 16.22
C THR A 243 7.38 8.43 17.45
N THR A 244 6.74 9.59 17.28
CA THR A 244 6.01 10.32 18.32
C THR A 244 4.57 9.79 18.45
N PRO A 245 3.89 10.04 19.58
CA PRO A 245 2.50 9.62 19.78
C PRO A 245 1.53 10.16 18.71
N PHE A 246 1.77 11.37 18.21
CA PHE A 246 1.01 11.96 17.11
C PHE A 246 1.89 12.22 15.89
N HIS A 247 1.32 12.19 14.69
CA HIS A 247 2.06 12.47 13.45
C HIS A 247 2.62 13.92 13.39
N PHE A 248 2.06 14.84 14.18
CA PHE A 248 2.52 16.22 14.34
C PHE A 248 3.43 16.44 15.57
N GLY A 249 3.77 15.41 16.33
CA GLY A 249 4.73 15.51 17.46
C GLY A 249 4.25 14.87 18.76
N GLU A 250 4.76 15.38 19.89
CA GLU A 250 4.53 14.84 21.23
C GLU A 250 3.23 15.32 21.89
N THR A 251 2.57 16.32 21.32
CA THR A 251 1.40 16.98 21.94
C THR A 251 0.32 17.24 20.91
N ILE A 252 -0.94 17.06 21.33
CA ILE A 252 -2.15 17.34 20.57
C ILE A 252 -2.79 18.64 21.07
N THR A 253 -3.35 19.43 20.15
CA THR A 253 -4.06 20.67 20.47
C THR A 253 -5.40 20.73 19.74
N PRO A 254 -6.40 21.46 20.27
CA PRO A 254 -7.71 21.60 19.63
C PRO A 254 -7.65 22.24 18.23
N ASN A 255 -6.56 22.94 17.92
CA ASN A 255 -6.32 23.52 16.59
C ASN A 255 -5.99 22.45 15.54
N LEU A 256 -5.47 21.28 15.96
CA LEU A 256 -5.06 20.20 15.07
C LEU A 256 -5.98 18.99 15.10
N ALA A 257 -6.76 18.82 16.17
CA ALA A 257 -7.67 17.69 16.32
C ALA A 257 -8.88 18.08 17.17
N ASN A 258 -10.04 17.53 16.83
CA ASN A 258 -11.23 17.65 17.67
C ASN A 258 -11.24 16.48 18.66
N TYR A 259 -11.13 16.77 19.96
CA TYR A 259 -11.15 15.80 21.06
C TYR A 259 -11.71 16.47 22.32
N ASP A 260 -12.31 15.68 23.21
CA ASP A 260 -12.89 16.12 24.49
C ASP A 260 -11.84 16.32 25.60
#